data_AF-A0A200QJ29-F1
#
_entry.id   AF-A0A200QJ29-F1
#
_cell.length_a   1.000
_cell.length_b   1.000
_cell.length_c   1.000
_cell.angle_alpha   90.00
_cell.angle_beta   90.00
_cell.angle_gamma   90.00
#
_symmetry.space_group_name_H-M   'P 1'
#
loop_
_entity.id
_entity.type
_entity.pdbx_description
1 polymer ?
#
loop_
_entity_poly.entity_id
_entity_poly.type
_entity_poly.pdbx_seq_one_letter_code
_entity_poly.pdbx_strand_id
1 'polypeptide(L)' 'MEFDIYLQEKKHLVLVHGACHGAWCWYKLATLLRTAGHRVTALDLGASGDRPKTSERAPILLGLL' A
#
# COMPACT_ATOMS: atom_id res chain seq x y z
N MET A 1 -2.15 -17.45 32.22
CA MET A 1 -2.19 -16.21 31.41
C MET A 1 -0.85 -16.10 30.70
N GLU A 2 -0.47 -17.14 29.95
CA GLU A 2 0.95 -17.50 29.74
C GLU A 2 1.28 -18.00 28.31
N PHE A 3 0.43 -17.77 27.30
CA PHE A 3 0.65 -18.36 25.96
C PHE A 3 0.92 -17.36 24.81
N ASP A 4 0.79 -16.05 25.01
CA ASP A 4 1.00 -15.05 23.94
C ASP A 4 2.47 -14.76 23.60
N ILE A 5 3.43 -15.33 24.34
CA ILE A 5 4.85 -14.92 24.32
C ILE A 5 5.80 -15.84 23.53
N TYR A 6 5.30 -16.78 22.73
CA TYR A 6 6.13 -17.40 21.68
C TYR A 6 6.38 -16.36 20.58
N LEU A 7 7.39 -15.51 20.84
CA LEU A 7 8.04 -14.51 19.98
C LEU A 7 7.28 -14.23 18.68
N GLN A 8 6.36 -13.25 18.72
CA GLN A 8 5.80 -12.69 17.49
C GLN A 8 6.95 -12.12 16.66
N GLU A 9 7.39 -12.91 15.69
CA GLU A 9 8.48 -12.54 14.81
C GLU A 9 8.09 -11.27 14.06
N LYS A 10 8.99 -10.29 14.02
CA LYS A 10 8.75 -9.02 13.35
C LYS A 10 8.67 -9.22 11.84
N LYS A 11 7.45 -9.46 11.37
CA LYS A 11 7.15 -9.68 9.95
C LYS A 11 6.95 -8.38 9.19
N HIS A 12 7.20 -8.44 7.89
CA HIS A 12 6.79 -7.40 6.95
C HIS A 12 5.42 -7.75 6.40
N LEU A 13 4.42 -6.93 6.74
CA LEU A 13 3.04 -7.10 6.33
C LEU A 13 2.72 -6.16 5.18
N VAL A 14 2.14 -6.70 4.11
CA VAL A 14 1.67 -5.93 2.95
C VAL A 14 0.15 -5.91 2.98
N LEU A 15 -0.43 -4.72 3.14
CA LEU A 15 -1.87 -4.51 3.20
C LEU A 15 -2.36 -4.06 1.83
N VAL A 16 -3.27 -4.83 1.24
CA VAL A 16 -3.89 -4.54 -0.06
C VAL A 16 -5.37 -4.29 0.18
N HIS A 17 -5.88 -3.16 -0.30
CA HIS A 17 -7.30 -2.82 -0.14
C HIS A 17 -8.17 -3.47 -1.24
N GLY A 18 -9.48 -3.55 -0.98
CA GLY A 18 -10.49 -3.97 -1.97
C GLY A 18 -10.94 -2.85 -2.90
N ALA A 19 -11.94 -3.11 -3.75
CA ALA A 19 -12.49 -2.13 -4.68
C ALA A 19 -13.06 -0.88 -3.96
N CYS A 20 -12.93 0.30 -4.58
CA CYS A 20 -13.40 1.61 -4.07
C CYS A 20 -12.78 2.11 -2.75
N HIS A 21 -11.81 1.39 -2.20
CA HIS A 21 -10.96 1.86 -1.10
C HIS A 21 -9.57 2.18 -1.64
N GLY A 22 -8.78 2.95 -0.90
CA GLY A 22 -7.36 3.16 -1.18
C GLY A 22 -6.51 2.73 0.01
N ALA A 23 -5.20 2.98 -0.04
CA ALA A 23 -4.31 2.67 1.08
C ALA A 23 -4.72 3.35 2.42
N TRP A 24 -5.50 4.43 2.34
CA TRP A 24 -6.00 5.19 3.50
C TRP A 24 -6.88 4.37 4.46
N CYS A 25 -7.58 3.34 3.99
CA CYS A 25 -8.47 2.54 4.85
C CYS A 25 -7.70 1.75 5.92
N TRP A 26 -6.41 1.50 5.68
CA TRP A 26 -5.53 0.76 6.58
C TRP A 26 -4.87 1.62 7.66
N TYR A 27 -5.13 2.93 7.74
CA TYR A 27 -4.41 3.83 8.65
C TYR A 27 -4.38 3.35 10.12
N LYS A 28 -5.54 2.94 10.65
CA LYS A 28 -5.65 2.47 12.06
C LYS A 28 -4.88 1.16 12.26
N LEU A 29 -5.08 0.19 11.36
CA LEU A 29 -4.43 -1.12 11.45
C LEU A 29 -2.91 -1.01 11.27
N ALA A 30 -2.46 -0.24 10.28
CA ALA A 30 -1.04 -0.01 10.02
C ALA A 30 -0.35 0.67 11.22
N THR A 31 -1.05 1.56 11.93
CA THR A 31 -0.55 2.17 13.15
C THR A 31 -0.37 1.15 14.27
N LEU A 32 -1.38 0.31 14.52
CA LEU A 32 -1.30 -0.75 15.54
C LEU A 32 -0.19 -1.76 15.25
N LEU A 33 -0.08 -2.21 14.00
CA LEU A 33 0.95 -3.16 13.57
C LEU A 33 2.36 -2.56 13.68
N ARG A 34 2.53 -1.28 13.35
CA ARG A 34 3.80 -0.57 13.55
C ARG A 34 4.15 -0.41 15.03
N THR A 35 3.18 -0.09 15.89
CA THR A 35 3.42 0.01 17.34
C THR A 35 3.76 -1.34 17.97
N ALA A 36 3.24 -2.44 17.42
CA ALA A 36 3.64 -3.80 17.78
C ALA A 36 5.04 -4.19 17.23
N GLY A 37 5.69 -3.31 16.45
CA GLY A 37 7.04 -3.51 15.94
C GLY A 37 7.12 -4.21 14.58
N HIS A 38 5.99 -4.38 13.87
CA HIS A 38 5.97 -4.92 12.52
C HIS A 38 6.25 -3.84 11.47
N ARG A 39 6.87 -4.26 10.36
CA ARG A 39 7.01 -3.41 9.19
C ARG A 39 5.73 -3.52 8.37
N VAL A 40 5.13 -2.40 7.96
CA VAL A 40 3.85 -2.39 7.24
C VAL A 40 3.95 -1.56 5.98
N THR A 41 3.56 -2.13 4.85
CA THR A 41 3.38 -1.43 3.57
C THR A 41 1.91 -1.51 3.18
N ALA A 42 1.21 -0.38 3.16
CA ALA A 42 -0.13 -0.30 2.60
C ALA A 42 -0.01 0.02 1.11
N LEU A 43 -0.37 -0.93 0.26
CA LEU A 43 -0.35 -0.76 -1.18
C LEU A 43 -1.66 -0.12 -1.61
N ASP A 44 -1.56 1.04 -2.25
CA ASP A 44 -2.65 1.57 -3.06
C ASP A 44 -2.60 0.81 -4.39
N LEU A 45 -3.73 0.34 -4.91
CA LEU A 45 -3.89 -0.22 -6.25
C LEU A 45 -4.40 0.89 -7.17
N GLY A 46 -3.66 1.19 -8.24
CA GLY A 46 -3.91 2.36 -9.08
C GLY A 46 -5.34 2.43 -9.63
N ALA A 47 -5.92 3.63 -9.61
CA ALA A 47 -7.34 4.00 -9.82
C ALA A 47 -8.21 4.15 -8.56
N SER A 48 -7.62 4.07 -7.35
CA SER A 48 -8.38 4.18 -6.09
C SER A 48 -7.81 5.17 -5.05
N GLY A 49 -6.88 6.03 -5.48
CA GLY A 49 -6.25 7.11 -4.69
C GLY A 49 -5.20 7.87 -5.50
N ASP A 50 -4.72 9.00 -4.95
CA ASP A 50 -3.96 10.17 -5.48
C ASP A 50 -2.78 9.96 -6.44
N ARG A 51 -2.50 8.74 -6.92
CA ARG A 51 -1.45 8.58 -7.93
C ARG A 51 -1.97 9.04 -9.29
N PRO A 52 -1.45 10.15 -9.86
CA PRO A 52 -1.65 10.39 -11.27
C PRO A 52 -1.05 9.19 -12.00
N LYS A 53 -1.89 8.48 -12.75
CA LYS A 53 -1.38 7.60 -13.80
C LYS A 53 -0.72 8.55 -14.80
N THR A 54 0.61 8.71 -14.71
CA THR A 54 1.37 9.26 -15.84
C THR A 54 1.16 8.28 -16.97
N SER A 55 0.14 8.54 -17.79
CA SER A 55 0.07 7.97 -19.12
C SER A 55 1.25 8.56 -19.85
N GLU A 56 2.32 7.78 -19.95
CA GLU A 56 3.35 8.00 -20.95
C GLU A 56 2.63 7.92 -22.30
N ARG A 57 2.15 9.08 -22.78
CA ARG A 57 1.75 9.23 -24.17
C ARG A 57 3.02 8.98 -24.95
N ALA A 58 3.11 7.81 -25.58
CA ALA A 58 4.03 7.62 -26.68
C ALA A 58 3.84 8.81 -27.64
N PRO A 59 4.89 9.61 -27.96
CA PRO A 59 4.75 10.69 -28.92
C PRO A 59 4.65 10.06 -30.31
N ILE A 60 3.46 9.56 -30.65
CA ILE A 60 3.08 9.36 -32.03
C ILE A 60 2.53 10.68 -32.57
N LEU A 61 3.23 11.17 -33.60
CA LEU A 61 2.96 12.34 -34.48
C LEU A 61 3.63 13.66 -34.07
N LEU A 62 4.61 14.16 -34.86
CA LEU A 62 4.36 15.13 -35.95
C LEU A 62 5.64 15.92 -36.35
N GLY A 63 6.02 15.83 -37.64
CA GLY A 63 7.08 16.59 -38.32
C GLY A 63 7.88 15.63 -39.20
N LEU A 64 7.54 15.36 -40.47
CA LEU A 64 7.28 16.33 -41.53
C LEU A 64 8.25 17.51 -41.45
N LEU A 65 9.53 17.18 -41.66
CA LEU A 65 10.53 17.92 -42.44
C LEU A 65 11.63 16.94 -42.86
#